data_AF-A0A7C1BAD6-F1
#
_entry.id   AF-A0A7C1BAD6-F1
#
_cell.length_a   1.000
_cell.length_b   1.000
_cell.length_c   1.000
_cell.angle_alpha   90.00
_cell.angle_beta   90.00
_cell.angle_gamma   90.00
#
_symmetry.space_group_name_H-M   'P 1'
#
loop_
_entity.id
_entity.type
_entity.pdbx_description
1 polymer ?
#
loop_
_entity_poly.entity_id
_entity_poly.type
_entity_poly.pdbx_seq_one_letter_code
_entity_poly.pdbx_strand_id
1 'polypeptide(L)'
;INEAIESGAGFIDFSGHGDTKTWFTYPPSTGDIKLPPPSGYNTTYISTLLNQGKLPVIVVGACNVGRYTLDEHCFCWSLLSQRDGGGIAVFGPTHISFSYIGERAPDGLNGEMQIDLFKAYANGALTVGEMWSEALNIYIPVNPTSTDYLVTMEYQLFGDPMLSIREGSSKPPEKPVIKGVNHGRIKKTYTFKIYSKDPDGDAIYYYIDWGDNTSSSWIGPYTANTTVEVSHTWVERGIYTIKVRARDEHGLMSTWSNPLIIRIRGVKSMWRNILDEILCWVS
;
A
#
# COMPACT_ATOMS: atom_id res chain seq x y z
N ILE A 1 27.64 1.67 11.20
CA ILE A 1 26.21 1.92 10.88
C ILE A 1 25.91 1.44 9.47
N ASN A 2 26.49 2.02 8.40
CA ASN A 2 26.25 1.55 7.01
C ASN A 2 26.37 0.04 6.85
N GLU A 3 27.46 -0.57 7.32
CA GLU A 3 27.65 -2.03 7.24
C GLU A 3 26.49 -2.83 7.84
N ALA A 4 25.91 -2.36 8.96
CA ALA A 4 24.75 -3.01 9.58
C ALA A 4 23.50 -2.86 8.72
N ILE A 5 23.25 -1.68 8.16
CA ILE A 5 22.13 -1.43 7.23
C ILE A 5 22.28 -2.30 5.97
N GLU A 6 23.49 -2.39 5.42
CA GLU A 6 23.84 -3.15 4.22
C GLU A 6 23.80 -4.66 4.42
N SER A 7 24.07 -5.14 5.64
CA SER A 7 23.86 -6.54 5.98
C SER A 7 22.38 -6.95 5.85
N GLY A 8 21.46 -6.01 6.12
CA GLY A 8 20.01 -6.15 6.04
C GLY A 8 19.37 -6.23 7.42
N ALA A 9 18.24 -5.53 7.57
CA ALA A 9 17.38 -5.57 8.75
C ALA A 9 15.92 -5.40 8.33
N GLY A 10 14.98 -5.92 9.13
CA GLY A 10 13.55 -5.61 8.95
C GLY A 10 13.21 -4.21 9.50
N PHE A 11 13.76 -3.89 10.67
CA PHE A 11 13.60 -2.60 11.34
C PHE A 11 14.95 -2.03 11.78
N ILE A 12 15.05 -0.71 11.81
CA ILE A 12 16.15 0.03 12.44
C ILE A 12 15.56 1.08 13.37
N ASP A 13 16.12 1.21 14.57
CA ASP A 13 15.77 2.26 15.52
C ASP A 13 16.96 3.20 15.76
N PHE A 14 16.73 4.50 15.62
CA PHE A 14 17.68 5.57 15.89
C PHE A 14 17.17 6.42 17.05
N SER A 15 17.51 6.10 18.30
CA SER A 15 17.11 6.89 19.47
C SER A 15 18.24 7.80 19.98
N GLY A 16 18.04 9.12 19.91
CA GLY A 16 19.04 10.10 20.34
C GLY A 16 18.64 11.55 20.04
N HIS A 17 19.60 12.30 19.52
CA HIS A 17 19.49 13.71 19.18
C HIS A 17 19.70 13.90 17.68
N GLY A 18 19.32 15.08 17.18
CA GLY A 18 19.54 15.38 15.79
C GLY A 18 19.21 16.80 15.38
N ASP A 19 19.52 17.05 14.11
CA ASP A 19 19.15 18.22 13.34
C ASP A 19 18.65 17.77 11.95
N THR A 20 18.45 18.69 11.02
CA THR A 20 17.93 18.32 9.70
C THR A 20 18.87 17.41 8.91
N LYS A 21 20.16 17.31 9.24
CA LYS A 21 21.15 16.53 8.48
C LYS A 21 21.80 15.39 9.27
N THR A 22 21.66 15.38 10.60
CA THR A 22 22.49 14.54 11.46
C THR A 22 21.65 13.94 12.57
N TRP A 23 21.89 12.65 12.82
CA TRP A 23 21.50 11.95 14.03
C TRP A 23 22.74 11.61 14.86
N PHE A 24 22.66 11.73 16.18
CA PHE A 24 23.74 11.34 17.10
C PHE A 24 23.20 10.95 18.47
N THR A 25 24.01 10.22 19.23
CA THR A 25 23.75 9.92 20.64
C THR A 25 24.99 10.22 21.50
N TYR A 26 24.87 10.05 22.80
CA TYR A 26 25.95 10.26 23.77
C TYR A 26 26.26 8.97 24.53
N PRO A 27 27.52 8.75 24.94
CA PRO A 27 27.86 7.64 25.82
C PRO A 27 27.15 7.78 27.19
N PRO A 28 26.81 6.67 27.87
CA PRO A 28 26.11 6.69 29.16
C PRO A 28 26.80 7.49 30.28
N SER A 29 28.10 7.75 30.17
CA SER A 29 28.90 8.47 31.16
C SER A 29 29.53 9.74 30.58
N THR A 30 28.87 10.89 30.81
CA THR A 30 29.36 12.29 30.79
C THR A 30 30.30 12.73 29.66
N GLY A 31 30.17 12.17 28.47
CA GLY A 31 30.93 12.63 27.31
C GLY A 31 30.08 13.53 26.42
N ASP A 32 30.54 14.76 26.16
CA ASP A 32 29.99 15.63 25.09
C ASP A 32 30.36 15.16 23.68
N ILE A 33 30.96 13.95 23.57
CA ILE A 33 31.34 13.35 22.30
C ILE A 33 30.09 12.76 21.65
N LYS A 34 29.72 13.33 20.50
CA LYS A 34 28.66 12.78 19.64
C LYS A 34 29.09 11.44 19.07
N LEU A 35 28.23 10.44 19.20
CA LEU A 35 28.39 9.12 18.60
C LEU A 35 27.45 8.95 17.40
N PRO A 36 27.93 8.37 16.28
CA PRO A 36 29.33 8.03 16.00
C PRO A 36 30.22 9.29 15.87
N PRO A 37 31.49 9.25 16.33
CA PRO A 37 32.37 10.40 16.27
C PRO A 37 32.77 10.74 14.82
N PRO A 38 33.13 12.00 14.53
CA PRO A 38 33.21 13.13 15.48
C PRO A 38 31.88 13.87 15.70
N SER A 39 30.91 13.72 14.80
CA SER A 39 29.75 14.62 14.74
C SER A 39 28.39 13.94 14.67
N GLY A 40 28.34 12.61 14.63
CA GLY A 40 27.12 11.84 14.39
C GLY A 40 27.08 11.16 13.03
N TYR A 41 25.98 10.47 12.79
CA TYR A 41 25.61 9.87 11.51
C TYR A 41 24.79 10.88 10.72
N ASN A 42 25.18 11.18 9.49
CA ASN A 42 24.63 12.30 8.71
C ASN A 42 24.30 11.89 7.27
N THR A 43 23.67 12.81 6.53
CA THR A 43 23.22 12.58 5.16
C THR A 43 24.34 12.23 4.18
N THR A 44 25.59 12.62 4.44
CA THR A 44 26.75 12.21 3.61
C THR A 44 27.06 10.73 3.76
N TYR A 45 26.89 10.15 4.96
CA TYR A 45 27.01 8.71 5.11
C TYR A 45 25.82 7.97 4.49
N ILE A 46 24.62 8.51 4.65
CA ILE A 46 23.39 7.96 4.04
C ILE A 46 23.51 7.91 2.52
N SER A 47 24.09 8.94 1.88
CA SER A 47 24.22 8.99 0.41
C SER A 47 25.17 7.93 -0.18
N THR A 48 25.83 7.15 0.67
CA THR A 48 26.71 6.04 0.27
C THR A 48 26.11 4.67 0.53
N LEU A 49 24.91 4.57 1.11
CA LEU A 49 24.26 3.29 1.39
C LEU A 49 23.96 2.51 0.12
N LEU A 50 24.28 1.21 0.14
CA LEU A 50 24.05 0.26 -0.95
C LEU A 50 23.53 -1.09 -0.42
N ASN A 51 22.36 -1.10 0.23
CA ASN A 51 21.75 -2.31 0.80
C ASN A 51 20.92 -3.13 -0.21
N GLN A 52 20.98 -2.83 -1.52
CA GLN A 52 20.56 -3.71 -2.63
C GLN A 52 19.15 -4.32 -2.47
N GLY A 53 18.17 -3.49 -2.12
CA GLY A 53 16.78 -3.93 -1.94
C GLY A 53 16.45 -4.52 -0.56
N LYS A 54 17.43 -4.67 0.34
CA LYS A 54 17.20 -5.00 1.75
C LYS A 54 16.82 -3.76 2.55
N LEU A 55 15.70 -3.15 2.20
CA LEU A 55 15.28 -1.84 2.70
C LEU A 55 14.46 -1.99 4.00
N PRO A 56 14.97 -1.55 5.17
CA PRO A 56 14.24 -1.61 6.44
C PRO A 56 13.16 -0.54 6.57
N VAL A 57 12.22 -0.77 7.49
CA VAL A 57 11.41 0.30 8.11
C VAL A 57 12.25 0.94 9.22
N ILE A 58 12.41 2.26 9.18
CA ILE A 58 13.31 2.99 10.08
C ILE A 58 12.49 3.86 11.03
N VAL A 59 12.76 3.75 12.32
CA VAL A 59 12.17 4.57 13.38
C VAL A 59 13.26 5.52 13.87
N VAL A 60 12.99 6.83 13.87
CA VAL A 60 13.96 7.85 14.28
C VAL A 60 13.37 8.68 15.42
N GLY A 61 14.04 8.67 16.56
CA GLY A 61 13.79 9.55 17.69
C GLY A 61 14.89 10.58 17.82
N ALA A 62 14.64 11.78 17.30
CA ALA A 62 15.54 12.93 17.39
C ALA A 62 14.81 14.21 16.92
N CYS A 63 15.29 15.39 17.34
CA CYS A 63 14.73 16.66 16.90
C CYS A 63 15.01 16.94 15.41
N ASN A 64 14.05 17.53 14.71
CA ASN A 64 14.15 18.10 13.35
C ASN A 64 14.59 17.13 12.22
N VAL A 65 14.75 15.85 12.49
CA VAL A 65 15.24 14.86 11.50
C VAL A 65 14.31 14.72 10.29
N GLY A 66 13.01 14.99 10.47
CA GLY A 66 12.00 15.00 9.41
C GLY A 66 11.56 16.41 9.00
N ARG A 67 12.31 17.47 9.28
CA ARG A 67 11.85 18.85 9.02
C ARG A 67 11.93 19.26 7.53
N TYR A 68 11.13 18.61 6.69
CA TYR A 68 11.13 18.78 5.23
C TYR A 68 10.70 20.18 4.77
N THR A 69 9.98 20.94 5.59
CA THR A 69 9.60 22.33 5.27
C THR A 69 10.76 23.31 5.42
N LEU A 70 11.78 22.96 6.22
CA LEU A 70 13.01 23.75 6.36
C LEU A 70 14.10 23.23 5.43
N ASP A 71 14.17 21.91 5.23
CA ASP A 71 15.22 21.25 4.49
C ASP A 71 14.65 20.05 3.71
N GLU A 72 14.50 20.20 2.39
CA GLU A 72 13.95 19.16 1.51
C GLU A 72 14.80 17.88 1.47
N HIS A 73 16.06 17.97 1.87
CA HIS A 73 16.98 16.84 1.99
C HIS A 73 17.23 16.49 3.46
N CYS A 74 16.22 16.63 4.32
CA CYS A 74 16.33 16.28 5.73
C CYS A 74 16.76 14.82 5.95
N PHE A 75 17.16 14.49 7.17
CA PHE A 75 17.71 13.18 7.54
C PHE A 75 16.74 12.04 7.20
N CYS A 76 15.46 12.17 7.58
CA CYS A 76 14.43 11.17 7.25
C CYS A 76 14.23 11.02 5.74
N TRP A 77 14.18 12.12 4.98
CA TRP A 77 14.05 12.05 3.52
C TRP A 77 15.27 11.42 2.86
N SER A 78 16.47 11.75 3.33
CA SER A 78 17.72 11.21 2.79
C SER A 78 17.79 9.69 2.92
N LEU A 79 17.23 9.13 4.00
CA LEU A 79 17.13 7.68 4.20
C LEU A 79 16.21 7.00 3.18
N LEU A 80 15.26 7.71 2.55
CA LEU A 80 14.34 7.17 1.53
C LEU A 80 14.76 7.49 0.11
N SER A 81 15.44 8.62 -0.12
CA SER A 81 15.76 9.10 -1.45
C SER A 81 17.01 8.44 -2.07
N GLN A 82 17.66 7.53 -1.35
CA GLN A 82 18.89 6.89 -1.80
C GLN A 82 18.58 5.82 -2.86
N ARG A 83 19.21 5.93 -4.03
CA ARG A 83 19.08 4.91 -5.08
C ARG A 83 19.82 3.65 -4.66
N ASP A 84 19.16 2.50 -4.76
CA ASP A 84 19.70 1.17 -4.43
C ASP A 84 20.16 1.00 -2.96
N GLY A 85 19.72 1.91 -2.07
CA GLY A 85 19.99 1.82 -0.64
C GLY A 85 19.02 2.64 0.23
N GLY A 86 19.30 2.76 1.53
CA GLY A 86 18.44 3.46 2.48
C GLY A 86 17.38 2.54 3.11
N GLY A 87 16.17 3.08 3.33
CA GLY A 87 15.00 2.38 3.87
C GLY A 87 13.80 2.46 2.93
N ILE A 88 12.72 1.77 3.30
CA ILE A 88 11.46 1.73 2.52
C ILE A 88 10.35 2.59 3.15
N ALA A 89 10.44 2.83 4.46
CA ALA A 89 9.61 3.75 5.22
C ALA A 89 10.42 4.31 6.39
N VAL A 90 10.15 5.56 6.77
CA VAL A 90 10.80 6.21 7.91
C VAL A 90 9.75 6.88 8.78
N PHE A 91 9.78 6.65 10.09
CA PHE A 91 9.06 7.45 11.06
C PHE A 91 10.01 8.43 11.73
N GLY A 92 9.59 9.68 11.90
CA GLY A 92 10.37 10.62 12.71
C GLY A 92 9.72 11.99 12.91
N PRO A 93 10.20 12.75 13.90
CA PRO A 93 9.70 14.10 14.19
C PRO A 93 9.98 15.10 13.07
N THR A 94 8.95 15.85 12.66
CA THR A 94 9.04 16.95 11.71
C THR A 94 9.52 18.26 12.33
N HIS A 95 9.60 18.35 13.66
CA HIS A 95 10.12 19.50 14.38
C HIS A 95 10.86 19.09 15.67
N ILE A 96 10.95 19.99 16.65
CA ILE A 96 11.46 19.72 17.99
C ILE A 96 10.65 18.57 18.61
N SER A 97 11.38 17.58 19.13
CA SER A 97 10.83 16.44 19.85
C SER A 97 11.34 16.43 21.28
N PHE A 98 10.51 15.97 22.22
CA PHE A 98 10.86 15.89 23.63
C PHE A 98 10.96 14.43 24.06
N SER A 99 11.92 14.12 24.92
CA SER A 99 12.09 12.78 25.48
C SER A 99 12.60 12.88 26.91
N TYR A 100 12.34 11.85 27.71
CA TYR A 100 13.06 11.65 28.95
C TYR A 100 14.50 11.18 28.66
N ILE A 101 15.37 11.29 29.66
CA ILE A 101 16.81 11.01 29.54
C ILE A 101 17.15 9.75 30.36
N GLY A 102 18.12 8.99 29.86
CA GLY A 102 18.64 7.80 30.55
C GLY A 102 17.64 6.65 30.55
N GLU A 103 17.57 5.92 31.65
CA GLU A 103 16.72 4.72 31.77
C GLU A 103 15.23 5.00 31.63
N ARG A 104 14.80 6.26 31.86
CA ARG A 104 13.41 6.68 31.69
C ARG A 104 13.06 7.13 30.28
N ALA A 105 14.01 7.17 29.35
CA ALA A 105 13.75 7.56 27.97
C ALA A 105 12.52 6.86 27.35
N PRO A 106 12.29 5.54 27.58
CA PRO A 106 11.11 4.85 27.05
C PRO A 106 9.78 5.17 27.74
N ASP A 107 9.79 5.87 28.89
CA ASP A 107 8.61 6.03 29.76
C ASP A 107 7.64 7.14 29.30
N GLY A 108 8.01 7.91 28.26
CA GLY A 108 7.14 8.99 27.79
C GLY A 108 7.62 9.67 26.52
N LEU A 109 6.73 10.49 25.97
CA LEU A 109 6.99 11.40 24.86
C LEU A 109 7.55 10.65 23.63
N ASN A 110 8.60 11.18 23.00
CA ASN A 110 9.20 10.58 21.81
C ASN A 110 9.70 9.14 22.05
N GLY A 111 10.28 8.87 23.22
CA GLY A 111 10.79 7.54 23.52
C GLY A 111 9.66 6.52 23.67
N GLU A 112 8.56 6.89 24.32
CA GLU A 112 7.35 6.04 24.37
C GLU A 112 6.74 5.86 22.97
N MET A 113 6.63 6.92 22.17
CA MET A 113 6.11 6.83 20.80
C MET A 113 6.92 5.86 19.92
N GLN A 114 8.25 5.83 20.06
CA GLN A 114 9.10 4.83 19.38
C GLN A 114 8.76 3.41 19.84
N ILE A 115 8.58 3.19 21.14
CA ILE A 115 8.18 1.89 21.69
C ILE A 115 6.78 1.48 21.21
N ASP A 116 5.83 2.41 21.17
CA ASP A 116 4.45 2.16 20.79
C ASP A 116 4.31 1.77 19.32
N LEU A 117 5.19 2.28 18.44
CA LEU A 117 5.35 1.78 17.08
C LEU A 117 5.67 0.28 17.05
N PHE A 118 6.63 -0.16 17.87
CA PHE A 118 6.95 -1.59 17.96
C PHE A 118 5.86 -2.40 18.67
N LYS A 119 5.13 -1.82 19.63
CA LYS A 119 3.93 -2.46 20.22
C LYS A 119 2.84 -2.65 19.18
N ALA A 120 2.54 -1.65 18.35
CA ALA A 120 1.57 -1.75 17.27
C ALA A 120 1.96 -2.85 16.26
N TYR A 121 3.24 -2.92 15.89
CA TYR A 121 3.74 -4.05 15.10
C TYR A 121 3.52 -5.39 15.81
N ALA A 122 3.87 -5.50 17.10
CA ALA A 122 3.67 -6.71 17.88
C ALA A 122 2.18 -7.10 17.99
N ASN A 123 1.28 -6.12 18.07
CA ASN A 123 -0.16 -6.30 18.20
C ASN A 123 -0.86 -6.77 16.94
N GLY A 124 -0.24 -6.64 15.76
CA GLY A 124 -0.83 -7.19 14.54
C GLY A 124 -0.78 -6.31 13.31
N ALA A 125 -0.29 -5.07 13.39
CA ALA A 125 -0.30 -4.15 12.25
C ALA A 125 0.26 -4.80 10.98
N LEU A 126 -0.55 -4.76 9.91
CA LEU A 126 -0.24 -5.37 8.61
C LEU A 126 0.52 -4.41 7.71
N THR A 127 0.28 -3.10 7.87
CA THR A 127 0.93 -2.03 7.11
C THR A 127 1.65 -1.04 8.03
N VAL A 128 2.60 -0.28 7.49
CA VAL A 128 3.23 0.83 8.24
C VAL A 128 2.21 1.91 8.62
N GLY A 129 1.14 2.12 7.84
CA GLY A 129 0.07 3.05 8.16
C GLY A 129 -0.77 2.60 9.36
N GLU A 130 -1.11 1.31 9.42
CA GLU A 130 -1.77 0.72 10.60
C GLU A 130 -0.87 0.79 11.83
N MET A 131 0.41 0.44 11.66
CA MET A 131 1.42 0.51 12.72
C MET A 131 1.50 1.92 13.32
N TRP A 132 1.46 2.95 12.46
CA TRP A 132 1.46 4.34 12.90
C TRP A 132 0.17 4.74 13.61
N SER A 133 -0.99 4.43 13.02
CA SER A 133 -2.28 4.80 13.59
C SER A 133 -2.52 4.13 14.94
N GLU A 134 -2.14 2.87 15.09
CA GLU A 134 -2.26 2.14 16.35
C GLU A 134 -1.27 2.68 17.40
N ALA A 135 -0.03 2.99 17.02
CA ALA A 135 0.94 3.61 17.93
C ALA A 135 0.42 4.94 18.49
N LEU A 136 -0.18 5.80 17.66
CA LEU A 136 -0.81 7.04 18.12
C LEU A 136 -1.97 6.78 19.07
N ASN A 137 -2.80 5.76 18.80
CA ASN A 137 -3.91 5.38 19.67
C ASN A 137 -3.45 4.81 21.03
N ILE A 138 -2.29 4.14 21.06
CA ILE A 138 -1.67 3.67 22.30
C ILE A 138 -1.10 4.85 23.08
N TYR A 139 -0.39 5.75 22.40
CA TYR A 139 0.33 6.87 22.99
C TYR A 139 -0.59 7.91 23.64
N ILE A 140 -1.65 8.34 22.95
CA ILE A 140 -2.47 9.49 23.38
C ILE A 140 -3.20 9.18 24.70
N PRO A 141 -2.85 9.84 25.81
CA PRO A 141 -3.48 9.58 27.10
C PRO A 141 -4.86 10.26 27.19
N VAL A 142 -5.66 9.87 28.19
CA VAL A 142 -7.01 10.44 28.44
C VAL A 142 -6.95 11.97 28.65
N ASN A 143 -5.89 12.46 29.29
CA ASN A 143 -5.67 13.89 29.57
C ASN A 143 -4.31 14.33 29.02
N PRO A 144 -4.21 14.64 27.71
CA PRO A 144 -2.93 14.98 27.07
C PRO A 144 -2.39 16.33 27.56
N THR A 145 -1.08 16.38 27.76
CA THR A 145 -0.35 17.63 28.03
C THR A 145 -0.03 18.35 26.72
N SER A 146 0.42 19.60 26.81
CA SER A 146 0.90 20.34 25.63
C SER A 146 2.04 19.63 24.90
N THR A 147 2.88 18.88 25.62
CA THR A 147 3.98 18.11 25.02
C THR A 147 3.47 16.86 24.28
N ASP A 148 2.40 16.22 24.77
CA ASP A 148 1.78 15.08 24.08
C ASP A 148 1.17 15.49 22.74
N TYR A 149 0.55 16.67 22.68
CA TYR A 149 0.08 17.24 21.42
C TYR A 149 1.23 17.44 20.42
N LEU A 150 2.40 17.90 20.88
CA LEU A 150 3.57 18.06 20.00
C LEU A 150 4.06 16.72 19.47
N VAL A 151 4.20 15.69 20.31
CA VAL A 151 4.61 14.35 19.85
C VAL A 151 3.62 13.82 18.82
N THR A 152 2.32 13.90 19.10
CA THR A 152 1.25 13.42 18.21
C THR A 152 1.24 14.11 16.85
N MET A 153 1.48 15.43 16.81
CA MET A 153 1.46 16.20 15.57
C MET A 153 2.76 16.10 14.77
N GLU A 154 3.90 15.98 15.44
CA GLU A 154 5.20 16.05 14.78
C GLU A 154 5.75 14.68 14.36
N TYR A 155 5.34 13.59 15.01
CA TYR A 155 5.87 12.26 14.69
C TYR A 155 5.19 11.65 13.45
N GLN A 156 5.81 11.80 12.28
CA GLN A 156 5.18 11.52 10.98
C GLN A 156 5.79 10.30 10.27
N LEU A 157 4.97 9.64 9.46
CA LEU A 157 5.40 8.62 8.49
C LEU A 157 5.86 9.29 7.19
N PHE A 158 7.05 8.92 6.73
CA PHE A 158 7.57 9.15 5.40
C PHE A 158 7.57 7.82 4.64
N GLY A 159 6.82 7.75 3.55
CA GLY A 159 6.69 6.54 2.74
C GLY A 159 5.24 6.24 2.36
N ASP A 160 5.00 5.06 1.80
CA ASP A 160 3.65 4.59 1.46
C ASP A 160 2.96 4.00 2.70
N PRO A 161 1.86 4.59 3.22
CA PRO A 161 1.12 4.04 4.36
C PRO A 161 0.56 2.64 4.10
N MET A 162 0.39 2.23 2.84
CA MET A 162 -0.10 0.91 2.44
C MET A 162 1.03 -0.12 2.31
N LEU A 163 2.28 0.25 2.60
CA LEU A 163 3.39 -0.71 2.60
C LEU A 163 3.13 -1.80 3.65
N SER A 164 3.00 -3.04 3.17
CA SER A 164 2.86 -4.22 4.01
C SER A 164 4.18 -4.56 4.72
N ILE A 165 4.11 -4.81 6.03
CA ILE A 165 5.25 -5.14 6.92
C ILE A 165 5.14 -6.52 7.55
N ARG A 166 4.07 -7.23 7.21
CA ARG A 166 3.78 -8.58 7.64
C ARG A 166 2.98 -9.22 6.52
N GLU A 167 3.29 -10.48 6.20
CA GLU A 167 2.36 -11.26 5.40
C GLU A 167 1.03 -11.28 6.16
N GLY A 168 0.01 -10.65 5.59
CA GLY A 168 -1.34 -10.74 6.13
C GLY A 168 -1.65 -12.21 6.38
N SER A 169 -2.36 -12.50 7.48
CA SER A 169 -2.92 -13.85 7.66
C SER A 169 -3.90 -14.20 6.53
N SER A 170 -4.38 -13.18 5.81
CA SER A 170 -5.21 -13.29 4.62
C SER A 170 -4.34 -13.37 3.35
N LYS A 171 -4.69 -14.31 2.50
CA LYS A 171 -4.12 -14.59 1.18
C LYS A 171 -5.08 -14.03 0.14
N PRO A 172 -4.55 -13.50 -0.97
CA PRO A 172 -5.42 -12.96 -2.02
C PRO A 172 -6.38 -14.04 -2.54
N PRO A 173 -7.55 -13.63 -3.05
CA PRO A 173 -8.46 -14.56 -3.70
C PRO A 173 -7.77 -15.31 -4.84
N GLU A 174 -8.18 -16.55 -5.03
CA GLU A 174 -7.76 -17.34 -6.18
C GLU A 174 -8.10 -16.64 -7.50
N LYS A 175 -7.43 -17.04 -8.57
CA LYS A 175 -7.71 -16.53 -9.91
C LYS A 175 -9.19 -16.81 -10.28
N PRO A 176 -9.99 -15.78 -10.58
CA PRO A 176 -11.40 -15.96 -10.87
C PRO A 176 -11.63 -16.71 -12.18
N VAL A 177 -12.73 -17.43 -12.22
CA VAL A 177 -13.21 -18.16 -13.40
C VAL A 177 -14.48 -17.47 -13.90
N ILE A 178 -14.49 -17.11 -15.18
CA ILE A 178 -15.67 -16.58 -15.87
C ILE A 178 -16.18 -17.61 -16.89
N LYS A 179 -17.50 -17.86 -16.87
CA LYS A 179 -18.20 -18.73 -17.81
C LYS A 179 -19.40 -17.99 -18.41
N GLY A 180 -19.63 -18.20 -19.70
CA GLY A 180 -20.78 -17.62 -20.39
C GLY A 180 -20.73 -17.94 -21.88
N VAL A 181 -21.60 -17.27 -22.64
CA VAL A 181 -21.65 -17.44 -24.09
C VAL A 181 -20.42 -16.84 -24.77
N ASN A 182 -20.00 -17.43 -25.89
CA ASN A 182 -18.87 -16.96 -26.71
C ASN A 182 -19.33 -16.34 -28.04
N HIS A 183 -20.63 -16.20 -28.26
CA HIS A 183 -21.19 -15.55 -29.44
C HIS A 183 -22.50 -14.83 -29.09
N GLY A 184 -22.77 -13.74 -29.80
CA GLY A 184 -23.96 -12.93 -29.57
C GLY A 184 -24.34 -12.01 -30.71
N ARG A 185 -25.37 -11.20 -30.47
CA ARG A 185 -25.92 -10.17 -31.34
C ARG A 185 -25.82 -8.83 -30.65
N ILE A 186 -25.59 -7.77 -31.43
CA ILE A 186 -25.61 -6.40 -30.93
C ILE A 186 -26.92 -6.09 -30.21
N LYS A 187 -26.87 -5.22 -29.20
CA LYS A 187 -28.01 -4.72 -28.41
C LYS A 187 -28.80 -5.80 -27.65
N LYS A 188 -28.23 -7.00 -27.49
CA LYS A 188 -28.77 -8.05 -26.62
C LYS A 188 -27.93 -8.17 -25.37
N THR A 189 -28.60 -8.23 -24.21
CA THR A 189 -27.96 -8.46 -22.92
C THR A 189 -27.58 -9.92 -22.77
N TYR A 190 -26.37 -10.17 -22.28
CA TYR A 190 -25.85 -11.50 -21.99
C TYR A 190 -25.39 -11.59 -20.54
N THR A 191 -25.73 -12.70 -19.89
CA THR A 191 -25.36 -12.99 -18.50
C THR A 191 -24.18 -13.96 -18.45
N PHE A 192 -23.22 -13.65 -17.59
CA PHE A 192 -22.00 -14.40 -17.32
C PHE A 192 -21.96 -14.80 -15.85
N LYS A 193 -21.39 -15.97 -15.60
CA LYS A 193 -21.18 -16.52 -14.27
C LYS A 193 -19.73 -16.38 -13.88
N ILE A 194 -19.50 -15.73 -12.75
CA ILE A 194 -18.18 -15.52 -12.16
C ILE A 194 -18.09 -16.34 -10.89
N TYR A 195 -16.93 -16.94 -10.65
CA TYR A 195 -16.64 -17.71 -9.47
C TYR A 195 -15.19 -17.47 -9.05
N SER A 196 -14.95 -17.31 -7.75
CA SER A 196 -13.63 -17.36 -7.15
C SER A 196 -13.71 -17.90 -5.72
N LYS A 197 -12.55 -18.31 -5.22
CA LYS A 197 -12.36 -18.75 -3.84
C LYS A 197 -11.44 -17.78 -3.14
N ASP A 198 -11.67 -17.61 -1.85
CA ASP A 198 -10.73 -16.97 -0.96
C ASP A 198 -10.18 -18.07 -0.01
N PRO A 199 -8.86 -18.27 0.07
CA PRO A 199 -8.27 -19.30 0.92
C PRO A 199 -8.61 -19.15 2.41
N ASP A 200 -8.84 -17.92 2.86
CA ASP A 200 -9.10 -17.58 4.27
C ASP A 200 -10.59 -17.38 4.54
N GLY A 201 -11.40 -17.40 3.48
CA GLY A 201 -12.86 -17.34 3.55
C GLY A 201 -13.39 -15.91 3.53
N ASP A 202 -12.53 -14.95 3.20
CA ASP A 202 -12.83 -13.52 3.20
C ASP A 202 -13.86 -13.16 2.12
N ALA A 203 -14.57 -12.05 2.32
CA ALA A 203 -15.53 -11.58 1.34
C ALA A 203 -14.83 -11.10 0.06
N ILE A 204 -15.37 -11.48 -1.10
CA ILE A 204 -14.76 -11.22 -2.41
C ILE A 204 -15.51 -10.11 -3.16
N TYR A 205 -14.76 -9.19 -3.76
CA TYR A 205 -15.23 -8.21 -4.73
C TYR A 205 -14.68 -8.54 -6.12
N TYR A 206 -15.46 -8.26 -7.17
CA TYR A 206 -15.04 -8.49 -8.56
C TYR A 206 -14.95 -7.20 -9.36
N TYR A 207 -14.00 -7.15 -10.28
CA TYR A 207 -13.87 -6.12 -11.29
C TYR A 207 -13.83 -6.78 -12.66
N ILE A 208 -14.71 -6.34 -13.57
CA ILE A 208 -14.83 -6.89 -14.92
C ILE A 208 -14.40 -5.86 -15.95
N ASP A 209 -13.52 -6.27 -16.85
CA ASP A 209 -13.19 -5.59 -18.11
C ASP A 209 -13.95 -6.29 -19.23
N TRP A 210 -14.87 -5.58 -19.90
CA TRP A 210 -15.72 -6.13 -20.95
C TRP A 210 -15.06 -6.13 -22.34
N GLY A 211 -13.87 -5.52 -22.46
CA GLY A 211 -13.10 -5.48 -23.70
C GLY A 211 -13.61 -4.50 -24.75
N ASP A 212 -14.60 -3.66 -24.44
CA ASP A 212 -15.18 -2.61 -25.30
C ASP A 212 -14.90 -1.19 -24.77
N ASN A 213 -13.81 -1.03 -24.00
CA ASN A 213 -13.47 0.16 -23.20
C ASN A 213 -14.47 0.48 -22.07
N THR A 214 -15.41 -0.42 -21.77
CA THR A 214 -16.21 -0.35 -20.55
C THR A 214 -15.73 -1.37 -19.53
N SER A 215 -15.88 -1.01 -18.26
CA SER A 215 -15.57 -1.89 -17.13
C SER A 215 -16.57 -1.66 -16.02
N SER A 216 -16.70 -2.63 -15.12
CA SER A 216 -17.48 -2.45 -13.91
C SER A 216 -16.68 -1.65 -12.88
N SER A 217 -17.38 -0.99 -11.95
CA SER A 217 -16.79 -0.72 -10.63
C SER A 217 -16.55 -2.05 -9.90
N TRP A 218 -15.86 -2.02 -8.76
CA TRP A 218 -15.81 -3.18 -7.88
C TRP A 218 -17.22 -3.53 -7.39
N ILE A 219 -17.70 -4.71 -7.75
CA ILE A 219 -19.01 -5.23 -7.33
C ILE A 219 -18.82 -6.23 -6.17
N GLY A 220 -19.71 -6.19 -5.19
CA GLY A 220 -19.63 -6.99 -3.96
C GLY A 220 -20.01 -6.18 -2.71
N PRO A 221 -19.74 -6.71 -1.50
CA PRO A 221 -19.07 -7.97 -1.23
C PRO A 221 -19.94 -9.20 -1.57
N TYR A 222 -19.30 -10.28 -1.98
CA TYR A 222 -19.91 -11.61 -2.11
C TYR A 222 -19.22 -12.57 -1.17
N THR A 223 -19.97 -13.51 -0.59
CA THR A 223 -19.38 -14.59 0.21
C THR A 223 -18.42 -15.42 -0.67
N ALA A 224 -17.24 -15.77 -0.14
CA ALA A 224 -16.32 -16.65 -0.82
C ALA A 224 -17.00 -17.93 -1.31
N ASN A 225 -16.51 -18.50 -2.42
CA ASN A 225 -17.03 -19.74 -3.01
C ASN A 225 -18.47 -19.66 -3.53
N THR A 226 -19.01 -18.47 -3.77
CA THR A 226 -20.32 -18.29 -4.41
C THR A 226 -20.20 -17.96 -5.89
N THR A 227 -21.18 -18.41 -6.68
CA THR A 227 -21.27 -18.03 -8.11
C THR A 227 -22.08 -16.75 -8.25
N VAL A 228 -21.50 -15.74 -8.91
CA VAL A 228 -22.12 -14.44 -9.14
C VAL A 228 -22.53 -14.31 -10.60
N GLU A 229 -23.73 -13.80 -10.85
CA GLU A 229 -24.21 -13.49 -12.21
C GLU A 229 -24.05 -12.01 -12.51
N VAL A 230 -23.37 -11.69 -13.61
CA VAL A 230 -23.20 -10.32 -14.13
C VAL A 230 -23.68 -10.26 -15.56
N SER A 231 -24.16 -9.11 -16.01
CA SER A 231 -24.69 -8.98 -17.37
C SER A 231 -24.13 -7.76 -18.09
N HIS A 232 -23.93 -7.88 -19.39
CA HIS A 232 -23.46 -6.79 -20.25
C HIS A 232 -24.12 -6.81 -21.63
N THR A 233 -24.10 -5.65 -22.30
CA THR A 233 -24.68 -5.45 -23.63
C THR A 233 -23.71 -4.73 -24.54
N TRP A 234 -23.31 -5.37 -25.63
CA TRP A 234 -22.49 -4.75 -26.66
C TRP A 234 -23.35 -4.06 -27.72
N VAL A 235 -23.04 -2.80 -28.00
CA VAL A 235 -23.77 -1.99 -29.01
C VAL A 235 -23.16 -2.11 -30.41
N GLU A 236 -21.88 -2.47 -30.51
CA GLU A 236 -21.15 -2.64 -31.77
C GLU A 236 -20.83 -4.11 -32.07
N ARG A 237 -20.61 -4.41 -33.36
CA ARG A 237 -20.14 -5.73 -33.80
C ARG A 237 -18.64 -5.82 -33.53
N GLY A 238 -18.16 -6.94 -33.03
CA GLY A 238 -16.76 -7.07 -32.67
C GLY A 238 -16.40 -8.42 -32.05
N ILE A 239 -15.12 -8.58 -31.75
CA ILE A 239 -14.61 -9.65 -30.91
C ILE A 239 -14.10 -8.96 -29.64
N TYR A 240 -14.69 -9.32 -28.51
CA TYR A 240 -14.39 -8.70 -27.22
C TYR A 240 -13.74 -9.73 -26.30
N THR A 241 -12.75 -9.28 -25.53
CA THR A 241 -12.01 -10.12 -24.60
C THR A 241 -12.39 -9.72 -23.18
N ILE A 242 -13.20 -10.56 -22.53
CA ILE A 242 -13.68 -10.33 -21.17
C ILE A 242 -12.64 -10.88 -20.19
N LYS A 243 -12.26 -10.06 -19.20
CA LYS A 243 -11.38 -10.48 -18.10
C LYS A 243 -11.98 -10.06 -16.77
N VAL A 244 -11.75 -10.86 -15.75
CA VAL A 244 -12.21 -10.59 -14.38
C VAL A 244 -11.02 -10.65 -13.45
N ARG A 245 -10.99 -9.78 -12.44
CA ARG A 245 -10.09 -9.91 -11.28
C ARG A 245 -10.90 -9.84 -10.00
N ALA A 246 -10.41 -10.48 -8.95
CA ALA A 246 -11.01 -10.48 -7.62
C ALA A 246 -10.13 -9.69 -6.65
N ARG A 247 -10.73 -9.17 -5.57
CA ARG A 247 -10.02 -8.71 -4.37
C ARG A 247 -10.79 -9.14 -3.12
N ASP A 248 -10.10 -9.34 -2.02
CA ASP A 248 -10.74 -9.59 -0.71
C ASP A 248 -11.14 -8.28 -0.02
N GLU A 249 -11.63 -8.37 1.22
CA GLU A 249 -11.98 -7.23 2.07
C GLU A 249 -10.76 -6.48 2.64
N HIS A 250 -9.59 -7.14 2.64
CA HIS A 250 -8.30 -6.56 3.02
C HIS A 250 -7.61 -5.83 1.86
N GLY A 251 -8.18 -5.90 0.65
CA GLY A 251 -7.69 -5.24 -0.55
C GLY A 251 -6.65 -6.02 -1.36
N LEU A 252 -6.30 -7.26 -0.98
CA LEU A 252 -5.36 -8.07 -1.75
C LEU A 252 -6.03 -8.52 -3.04
N MET A 253 -5.32 -8.40 -4.16
CA MET A 253 -5.87 -8.63 -5.50
C MET A 253 -5.40 -9.96 -6.09
N SER A 254 -6.31 -10.66 -6.77
CA SER A 254 -5.98 -11.82 -7.58
C SER A 254 -5.27 -11.42 -8.88
N THR A 255 -4.65 -12.40 -9.53
CA THR A 255 -4.34 -12.28 -10.96
C THR A 255 -5.62 -12.24 -11.81
N TRP A 256 -5.54 -11.69 -13.03
CA TRP A 256 -6.66 -11.71 -13.97
C TRP A 256 -7.05 -13.13 -14.39
N SER A 257 -8.34 -13.34 -14.62
CA SER A 257 -8.90 -14.58 -15.16
C SER A 257 -8.29 -14.95 -16.51
N ASN A 258 -8.47 -16.20 -16.92
CA ASN A 258 -8.29 -16.53 -18.33
C ASN A 258 -9.28 -15.70 -19.17
N PRO A 259 -8.86 -15.16 -20.32
CA PRO A 259 -9.72 -14.34 -21.15
C PRO A 259 -10.89 -15.17 -21.71
N LEU A 260 -12.11 -14.65 -21.57
CA LEU A 260 -13.29 -15.19 -22.25
C LEU A 260 -13.56 -14.35 -23.50
N ILE A 261 -13.43 -14.97 -24.67
CA ILE A 261 -13.64 -14.30 -25.94
C ILE A 261 -15.11 -14.45 -26.35
N ILE A 262 -15.78 -13.33 -26.62
CA ILE A 262 -17.14 -13.29 -27.17
C ILE A 262 -17.16 -12.61 -28.53
N ARG A 263 -17.84 -13.22 -29.51
CA ARG A 263 -18.02 -12.68 -30.85
C ARG A 263 -19.44 -12.13 -31.04
N ILE A 264 -19.55 -10.80 -31.15
CA ILE A 264 -20.82 -10.10 -31.35
C ILE A 264 -21.02 -9.79 -32.83
N ARG A 265 -22.13 -10.28 -33.40
CA ARG A 265 -22.50 -10.06 -34.80
C ARG A 265 -23.65 -9.05 -34.91
N GLY A 266 -23.72 -8.34 -36.03
CA GLY A 266 -24.86 -7.48 -36.34
C GLY A 266 -26.18 -8.27 -36.44
N VAL A 267 -27.32 -7.58 -36.29
CA VAL A 267 -28.63 -8.15 -36.62
C VAL A 267 -28.69 -8.28 -38.15
N LYS A 268 -29.18 -9.42 -38.68
CA LYS A 268 -29.46 -9.51 -40.12
C LYS A 268 -30.53 -8.46 -40.43
N SER A 269 -30.23 -7.53 -41.32
CA SER A 269 -31.21 -6.55 -41.78
C SER A 269 -32.39 -7.26 -42.41
N MET A 270 -33.58 -7.08 -41.85
CA MET A 270 -34.86 -7.58 -42.40
C MET A 270 -35.18 -6.95 -43.77
N TRP A 271 -34.56 -5.80 -44.08
CA TRP A 271 -34.76 -5.05 -45.31
C TRP A 271 -34.08 -5.65 -46.55
N ARG A 272 -33.14 -6.59 -46.39
CA ARG A 272 -32.52 -7.27 -47.56
C ARG A 272 -33.46 -8.28 -48.22
N ASN A 273 -34.37 -8.90 -47.46
CA ASN A 273 -35.31 -9.87 -48.03
C ASN A 273 -36.44 -9.20 -48.82
N ILE A 274 -36.88 -8.00 -48.43
CA ILE A 274 -37.94 -7.27 -49.12
C ILE A 274 -37.46 -6.74 -50.49
N LEU A 275 -36.19 -6.33 -50.61
CA LEU A 275 -35.64 -5.87 -51.89
C LEU A 275 -35.45 -7.01 -52.89
N ASP A 276 -35.04 -8.19 -52.44
CA ASP A 276 -34.94 -9.38 -53.30
C ASP A 276 -36.34 -9.88 -53.74
N GLU A 277 -37.37 -9.81 -52.88
CA GLU A 277 -38.75 -10.11 -53.27
C GLU A 277 -39.34 -9.06 -54.23
N ILE A 278 -39.05 -7.76 -54.06
CA ILE A 278 -39.53 -6.71 -54.98
C ILE A 278 -38.82 -6.80 -56.35
N LEU A 279 -37.54 -7.16 -56.39
CA LEU A 279 -36.78 -7.31 -57.65
C LEU A 279 -37.26 -8.50 -58.49
N CYS A 280 -37.79 -9.56 -57.90
CA CYS A 280 -38.42 -10.68 -58.63
C CYS A 280 -39.78 -10.31 -59.28
N TRP A 281 -40.39 -9.18 -58.94
CA TRP A 281 -41.64 -8.70 -59.57
C TRP A 281 -41.42 -7.68 -60.70
N VAL A 282 -40.16 -7.28 -60.95
CA VAL A 282 -39.80 -6.29 -61.99
C VAL A 282 -38.94 -6.90 -63.10
N SER A 283 -38.73 -8.22 -63.09
CA SER A 283 -38.11 -9.00 -64.19
C SER A 283 -39.16 -9.78 -64.98
#